data_AF-A0A7C6TU92-F1
#
_entry.id   AF-A0A7C6TU92-F1
#
_cell.length_a   1.000
_cell.length_b   1.000
_cell.length_c   1.000
_cell.angle_alpha   90.00
_cell.angle_beta   90.00
_cell.angle_gamma   90.00
#
_symmetry.space_group_name_H-M   'P 1'
#
loop_
_entity.id
_entity.type
_entity.pdbx_description
1 polymer ?
#
loop_
_entity_poly.entity_id
_entity_poly.type
_entity_poly.pdbx_seq_one_letter_code
_entity_poly.pdbx_strand_id
1 'polypeptide(L)'
;MPVVRFLLGGVCHQFADHSLHYGGEPLPLCSRCMGTYLAIALAFVVLRLIGRRRSARLPTWSTAWVVAVLVGMWALDGVNSLAHFVNGSPWLYMPSNTLRLITGAGCGLAMGVMLYPAWHYVLWHDIDPRPVLEHPAQWLPLLAAGGALVGGLLLWPGAPYPLWGGAIILASFGVLAGVNGMLVALLWRREGTVRSSREVALYLGLGLGAATVEMGLMRLLQWAVLG
;
A
#
# COMPACT_ATOMS: atom_id res chain seq x y z
N MET A 1 19.15 -9.66 6.70
CA MET A 1 18.04 -9.90 5.74
C MET A 1 18.40 -9.39 4.32
N PRO A 2 19.40 -9.98 3.63
CA PRO A 2 19.82 -9.50 2.31
C PRO A 2 18.78 -9.76 1.21
N VAL A 3 18.19 -10.96 1.19
CA VAL A 3 17.19 -11.37 0.17
C VAL A 3 15.94 -10.49 0.20
N VAL A 4 15.40 -10.21 1.38
CA VAL A 4 14.20 -9.37 1.52
C VAL A 4 14.46 -7.94 1.07
N ARG A 5 15.62 -7.37 1.42
CA ARG A 5 16.00 -6.03 0.94
C ARG A 5 16.15 -6.01 -0.59
N PHE A 6 16.76 -7.04 -1.17
CA PHE A 6 16.87 -7.19 -2.62
C PHE A 6 15.50 -7.18 -3.31
N LEU A 7 14.55 -7.99 -2.83
CA LEU A 7 13.19 -8.05 -3.41
C LEU A 7 12.48 -6.70 -3.27
N LEU A 8 12.49 -6.09 -2.08
CA LEU A 8 11.87 -4.79 -1.87
C LEU A 8 12.52 -3.67 -2.70
N GLY A 9 13.79 -3.84 -3.10
CA GLY A 9 14.49 -2.99 -4.05
C GLY A 9 13.83 -2.92 -5.44
N GLY A 10 13.09 -3.96 -5.84
CA GLY A 10 12.31 -3.96 -7.08
C GLY A 10 11.09 -3.03 -7.04
N VAL A 11 10.64 -2.66 -5.84
CA VAL A 11 9.44 -1.82 -5.61
C VAL A 11 9.83 -0.40 -5.20
N CYS A 12 10.95 -0.26 -4.48
CA CYS A 12 11.42 1.00 -3.95
C CYS A 12 12.93 1.12 -4.13
N HIS A 13 13.42 2.32 -4.45
CA HIS A 13 14.85 2.58 -4.59
C HIS A 13 15.63 2.52 -3.26
N GLN A 14 14.95 2.47 -2.11
CA GLN A 14 15.56 2.32 -0.78
C GLN A 14 16.62 3.38 -0.43
N PHE A 15 16.49 4.60 -0.96
CA PHE A 15 17.36 5.71 -0.57
C PHE A 15 17.30 5.95 0.94
N ALA A 16 18.46 5.92 1.60
CA ALA A 16 18.55 6.06 3.05
C ALA A 16 17.97 7.40 3.53
N ASP A 17 18.33 8.51 2.89
CA ASP A 17 17.84 9.87 3.21
C ASP A 17 16.32 10.02 3.06
N HIS A 18 15.70 9.12 2.30
CA HIS A 18 14.26 9.12 2.05
C HIS A 18 13.49 8.16 2.95
N SER A 19 14.18 7.49 3.86
CA SER A 19 13.64 6.45 4.74
C SER A 19 13.67 6.92 6.20
N LEU A 20 12.69 6.47 6.99
CA LEU A 20 12.77 6.63 8.44
C LEU A 20 13.82 5.67 9.00
N HIS A 21 14.50 6.12 10.07
CA HIS A 21 15.57 5.37 10.72
C HIS A 21 15.12 4.93 12.11
N TYR A 22 15.39 3.67 12.45
CA TYR A 22 15.03 3.06 13.72
C TYR A 22 16.21 2.23 14.22
N GLY A 23 16.70 2.52 15.43
CA GLY A 23 17.91 1.87 15.95
C GLY A 23 19.17 2.12 15.11
N GLY A 24 19.26 3.29 14.47
CA GLY A 24 20.38 3.66 13.58
C GLY A 24 20.30 3.09 12.17
N GLU A 25 19.31 2.25 11.87
CA GLU A 25 19.16 1.58 10.57
C GLU A 25 17.97 2.15 9.78
N PRO A 26 18.11 2.38 8.46
CA PRO A 26 16.97 2.75 7.62
C PRO A 26 15.98 1.58 7.52
N LEU A 27 14.69 1.90 7.58
CA LEU A 27 13.62 0.96 7.28
C LEU A 27 13.71 0.47 5.82
N PRO A 28 13.18 -0.72 5.50
CA PRO A 28 13.44 -1.40 4.23
C PRO A 28 12.77 -0.78 3.00
N LEU A 29 12.00 0.30 3.16
CA LEU A 29 11.36 1.07 2.11
C LEU A 29 11.47 2.56 2.44
N CYS A 30 11.37 3.43 1.43
CA CYS A 30 11.28 4.87 1.67
C CYS A 30 9.96 5.24 2.38
N SER A 31 9.95 6.40 3.03
CA SER A 31 8.82 6.89 3.85
C SER A 31 7.50 6.88 3.09
N ARG A 32 7.54 7.19 1.79
CA ARG A 32 6.35 7.15 0.92
C ARG A 32 5.85 5.72 0.68
N CYS A 33 6.72 4.82 0.22
CA CYS A 33 6.35 3.44 -0.08
C CYS A 33 5.88 2.70 1.18
N MET A 34 6.57 2.85 2.32
CA MET A 34 6.13 2.23 3.58
C MET A 34 4.75 2.73 4.00
N GLY A 35 4.51 4.05 3.90
CA GLY A 35 3.22 4.65 4.23
C GLY A 35 2.10 4.08 3.38
N THR A 36 2.33 3.97 2.06
CA THR A 36 1.37 3.41 1.11
C THR A 36 1.02 1.95 1.43
N TYR A 37 2.01 1.07 1.54
CA TYR A 37 1.73 -0.36 1.79
C TYR A 37 1.08 -0.62 3.14
N LEU A 38 1.58 0.02 4.20
CA LEU A 38 0.99 -0.11 5.54
C LEU A 38 -0.46 0.41 5.56
N ALA A 39 -0.73 1.54 4.91
CA ALA A 39 -2.07 2.12 4.87
C ALA A 39 -3.05 1.31 3.99
N ILE A 40 -2.61 0.67 2.90
CA ILE A 40 -3.46 -0.27 2.15
C ILE A 40 -3.87 -1.44 3.06
N ALA A 41 -2.90 -2.07 3.72
CA ALA A 41 -3.18 -3.18 4.63
C ALA A 41 -4.10 -2.74 5.79
N LEU A 42 -3.86 -1.55 6.34
CA LEU A 42 -4.70 -0.96 7.37
C LEU A 42 -6.13 -0.71 6.89
N ALA A 43 -6.31 -0.19 5.67
CA ALA A 43 -7.63 0.03 5.11
C ALA A 43 -8.43 -1.28 5.00
N PHE A 44 -7.79 -2.38 4.59
CA PHE A 44 -8.44 -3.70 4.56
C PHE A 44 -8.91 -4.15 5.95
N VAL A 45 -8.07 -3.95 6.98
CA VAL A 45 -8.43 -4.27 8.38
C VAL A 45 -9.59 -3.39 8.84
N VAL A 46 -9.48 -2.07 8.68
CA VAL A 46 -10.50 -1.12 9.13
C VAL A 46 -11.84 -1.35 8.42
N LEU A 47 -11.85 -1.50 7.09
CA LEU A 47 -13.06 -1.79 6.32
C LEU A 47 -13.74 -3.08 6.79
N ARG A 48 -12.94 -4.11 7.12
CA ARG A 48 -13.47 -5.35 7.68
C ARG A 48 -14.08 -5.14 9.07
N LEU A 49 -13.43 -4.36 9.94
CA LEU A 49 -13.89 -4.07 11.31
C LEU A 49 -15.17 -3.24 11.34
N ILE A 50 -15.34 -2.30 10.40
CA ILE A 50 -16.56 -1.48 10.29
C ILE A 50 -17.70 -2.18 9.53
N GLY A 51 -17.63 -3.51 9.37
CA GLY A 51 -18.72 -4.32 8.84
C GLY A 51 -18.83 -4.36 7.32
N ARG A 52 -17.84 -3.87 6.56
CA ARG A 52 -17.85 -3.90 5.08
C ARG A 52 -17.34 -5.25 4.54
N ARG A 53 -17.63 -6.34 5.23
CA ARG A 53 -17.18 -7.68 4.84
C ARG A 53 -17.74 -8.04 3.45
N ARG A 54 -16.87 -8.38 2.50
CA ARG A 54 -17.24 -8.75 1.13
C ARG A 54 -18.04 -7.70 0.34
N SER A 55 -17.98 -6.43 0.75
CA SER A 55 -18.48 -5.34 -0.07
C SER A 55 -17.69 -5.29 -1.38
N ALA A 56 -18.41 -5.40 -2.50
CA ALA A 56 -17.81 -5.55 -3.84
C ALA A 56 -18.13 -4.38 -4.77
N ARG A 57 -18.90 -3.38 -4.30
CA ARG A 57 -19.17 -2.16 -5.07
C ARG A 57 -18.19 -1.05 -4.70
N LEU A 58 -17.76 -0.32 -5.73
CA LEU A 58 -16.91 0.87 -5.59
C LEU A 58 -17.56 1.94 -4.69
N PRO A 59 -16.75 2.84 -4.10
CA PRO A 59 -17.27 3.96 -3.32
C PRO A 59 -18.24 4.82 -4.15
N THR A 60 -19.24 5.40 -3.48
CA THR A 60 -20.16 6.36 -4.10
C THR A 60 -19.43 7.61 -4.59
N TRP A 61 -19.99 8.34 -5.55
CA TRP A 61 -19.36 9.57 -6.07
C TRP A 61 -19.02 10.59 -4.98
N SER A 62 -19.88 10.73 -3.97
CA SER A 62 -19.65 11.62 -2.82
C SER A 62 -18.41 11.24 -2.00
N THR A 63 -18.01 9.97 -2.00
CA THR A 63 -16.83 9.47 -1.29
C THR A 63 -15.61 9.32 -2.20
N ALA A 64 -15.81 9.21 -3.51
CA ALA A 64 -14.76 9.17 -4.52
C ALA A 64 -13.93 10.47 -4.57
N TRP A 65 -14.51 11.62 -4.23
CA TRP A 65 -13.76 12.87 -4.13
C TRP A 65 -12.65 12.82 -3.08
N VAL A 66 -12.83 12.10 -1.97
CA VAL A 66 -11.77 11.95 -0.95
C VAL A 66 -10.60 11.13 -1.51
N VAL A 67 -10.89 10.09 -2.30
CA VAL A 67 -9.86 9.32 -3.03
C VAL A 67 -9.07 10.26 -3.94
N ALA A 68 -9.76 11.08 -4.74
CA ALA A 68 -9.13 12.02 -5.66
C ALA A 68 -8.23 13.05 -4.93
N VAL A 69 -8.68 13.58 -3.80
CA VAL A 69 -7.89 14.52 -2.98
C VAL A 69 -6.65 13.85 -2.40
N LEU A 70 -6.77 12.65 -1.81
CA LEU A 70 -5.64 11.92 -1.25
C LEU A 70 -4.59 11.56 -2.30
N VAL A 71 -5.03 11.06 -3.46
CA VAL A 71 -4.16 10.76 -4.61
C VAL A 71 -3.54 12.05 -5.18
N GLY A 72 -4.31 13.14 -5.27
CA GLY A 72 -3.83 14.43 -5.73
C GLY A 72 -2.72 15.01 -4.84
N MET A 73 -2.89 14.96 -3.51
CA MET A 73 -1.84 15.37 -2.56
C MET A 73 -0.57 14.52 -2.70
N TRP A 74 -0.73 13.22 -2.89
CA TRP A 74 0.39 12.31 -3.14
C TRP A 74 1.10 12.59 -4.46
N ALA A 75 0.35 12.85 -5.53
CA ALA A 75 0.92 13.19 -6.83
C ALA A 75 1.68 14.53 -6.76
N LEU A 76 1.11 15.53 -6.10
CA LEU A 76 1.73 16.84 -5.90
C LEU A 76 3.05 16.72 -5.12
N ASP A 77 3.05 15.99 -4.00
CA ASP A 77 4.26 15.71 -3.22
C ASP A 77 5.28 14.87 -4.00
N GLY A 78 4.79 13.97 -4.85
CA GLY A 78 5.59 13.21 -5.81
C GLY A 78 6.36 14.11 -6.78
N VAL A 79 5.62 14.98 -7.48
CA VAL A 79 6.17 15.93 -8.45
C VAL A 79 7.12 16.92 -7.77
N ASN A 80 6.74 17.48 -6.61
CA ASN A 80 7.61 18.38 -5.86
C ASN A 80 8.93 17.71 -5.43
N SER A 81 8.86 16.46 -4.97
CA SER A 81 10.05 15.69 -4.58
C SER A 81 10.93 15.34 -5.80
N LEU A 82 10.32 15.03 -6.95
CA LEU A 82 11.05 14.74 -8.18
C LEU A 82 11.73 16.00 -8.73
N ALA A 83 11.05 17.16 -8.71
CA ALA A 83 11.62 18.43 -9.12
C ALA A 83 12.86 18.79 -8.30
N HIS A 84 12.81 18.61 -6.97
CA HIS A 84 13.98 18.78 -6.11
C HIS A 84 15.14 17.84 -6.47
N PHE A 85 14.84 16.57 -6.74
CA PHE A 85 15.85 15.57 -7.11
C PHE A 85 16.53 15.88 -8.46
N VAL A 86 15.78 16.35 -9.45
CA VAL A 86 16.29 16.62 -10.80
C VAL A 86 16.95 18.00 -10.92
N ASN A 87 16.32 19.03 -10.35
CA ASN A 87 16.73 20.42 -10.56
C ASN A 87 17.58 20.99 -9.40
N GLY A 88 17.76 20.24 -8.31
CA GLY A 88 18.44 20.71 -7.09
C GLY A 88 17.67 21.78 -6.30
N SER A 89 16.47 22.16 -6.76
CA SER A 89 15.61 23.15 -6.12
C SER A 89 14.17 22.62 -6.03
N PRO A 90 13.49 22.75 -4.87
CA PRO A 90 12.11 22.33 -4.76
C PRO A 90 11.17 23.25 -5.56
N TRP A 91 10.05 22.71 -6.03
CA TRP A 91 9.08 23.52 -6.77
C TRP A 91 8.19 24.37 -5.85
N LEU A 92 7.67 23.78 -4.78
CA LEU A 92 6.73 24.42 -3.86
C LEU A 92 7.23 24.46 -2.41
N TYR A 93 7.87 23.39 -1.95
CA TYR A 93 8.36 23.27 -0.57
C TYR A 93 9.49 22.26 -0.45
N MET A 94 10.29 22.35 0.62
CA MET A 94 11.37 21.41 0.89
C MET A 94 10.81 20.00 1.16
N PRO A 95 11.20 18.96 0.39
CA PRO A 95 10.73 17.59 0.63
C PRO A 95 11.18 17.09 2.01
N SER A 96 10.29 16.41 2.72
CA SER A 96 10.60 15.78 4.00
C SER A 96 10.04 14.37 4.10
N ASN A 97 10.67 13.53 4.92
CA ASN A 97 10.20 12.17 5.16
C ASN A 97 8.82 12.14 5.82
N THR A 98 8.51 13.14 6.65
CA THR A 98 7.19 13.34 7.26
C THR A 98 6.11 13.55 6.20
N LEU A 99 6.31 14.49 5.27
CA LEU A 99 5.33 14.74 4.20
C LEU A 99 5.17 13.51 3.30
N ARG A 100 6.29 12.89 2.91
CA ARG A 100 6.29 11.66 2.12
C ARG A 100 5.51 10.53 2.77
N LEU A 101 5.63 10.38 4.09
CA LEU A 101 4.89 9.39 4.86
C LEU A 101 3.39 9.71 4.90
N ILE A 102 3.03 10.96 5.21
CA ILE A 102 1.62 11.40 5.29
C ILE A 102 0.92 11.21 3.95
N THR A 103 1.51 11.72 2.87
CA THR A 103 0.94 11.61 1.52
C THR A 103 0.95 10.17 1.03
N GLY A 104 2.01 9.41 1.32
CA GLY A 104 2.10 7.98 1.07
C GLY A 104 0.98 7.19 1.74
N ALA A 105 0.74 7.43 3.03
CA ALA A 105 -0.33 6.80 3.80
C ALA A 105 -1.73 7.22 3.30
N GLY A 106 -1.93 8.50 2.99
CA GLY A 106 -3.18 8.98 2.37
C GLY A 106 -3.49 8.26 1.06
N CYS A 107 -2.50 8.17 0.16
CA CYS A 107 -2.63 7.40 -1.09
C CYS A 107 -2.89 5.92 -0.82
N GLY A 108 -2.23 5.33 0.18
CA GLY A 108 -2.46 3.93 0.56
C GLY A 108 -3.88 3.66 1.07
N LEU A 109 -4.46 4.57 1.87
CA LEU A 109 -5.87 4.48 2.27
C LEU A 109 -6.79 4.57 1.04
N ALA A 110 -6.52 5.52 0.15
CA ALA A 110 -7.27 5.72 -1.10
C ALA A 110 -7.25 4.46 -1.99
N MET A 111 -6.06 3.88 -2.20
CA MET A 111 -5.88 2.63 -2.93
C MET A 111 -6.56 1.46 -2.20
N GLY A 112 -6.43 1.36 -0.87
CA GLY A 112 -7.07 0.32 -0.08
C GLY A 112 -8.59 0.32 -0.22
N VAL A 113 -9.22 1.50 -0.22
CA VAL A 113 -10.67 1.65 -0.44
C VAL A 113 -11.10 1.20 -1.84
N MET A 114 -10.25 1.32 -2.86
CA MET A 114 -10.54 0.88 -4.23
C MET A 114 -10.21 -0.61 -4.45
N LEU A 115 -9.10 -1.08 -3.88
CA LEU A 115 -8.64 -2.46 -3.99
C LEU A 115 -9.52 -3.42 -3.18
N TYR A 116 -10.05 -2.99 -2.04
CA TYR A 116 -10.89 -3.83 -1.20
C TYR A 116 -12.14 -4.37 -1.90
N PRO A 117 -12.99 -3.56 -2.55
CA PRO A 117 -14.13 -4.07 -3.31
C PRO A 117 -13.72 -4.83 -4.56
N ALA A 118 -12.65 -4.42 -5.24
CA ALA A 118 -12.13 -5.14 -6.41
C ALA A 118 -11.69 -6.57 -6.02
N TRP A 119 -10.97 -6.72 -4.90
CA TRP A 119 -10.56 -8.01 -4.35
C TRP A 119 -11.76 -8.91 -4.06
N HIS A 120 -12.81 -8.35 -3.45
CA HIS A 120 -14.00 -9.12 -3.13
C HIS A 120 -14.82 -9.48 -4.36
N TYR A 121 -14.95 -8.56 -5.32
CA TYR A 121 -15.62 -8.79 -6.60
C TYR A 121 -14.93 -9.88 -7.43
N VAL A 122 -13.59 -9.82 -7.53
CA VAL A 122 -12.83 -10.76 -8.36
C VAL A 122 -12.82 -12.16 -7.75
N LEU A 123 -12.64 -12.29 -6.43
CA LEU A 123 -12.46 -13.62 -5.84
C LEU A 123 -13.77 -14.26 -5.39
N TRP A 124 -14.58 -13.56 -4.60
CA TRP A 124 -15.64 -14.20 -3.83
C TRP A 124 -16.91 -14.42 -4.65
N HIS A 125 -17.50 -15.61 -4.47
CA HIS A 125 -18.81 -15.94 -5.01
C HIS A 125 -19.94 -15.14 -4.35
N ASP A 126 -19.96 -15.12 -3.02
CA ASP A 126 -21.00 -14.41 -2.27
C ASP A 126 -20.51 -13.02 -1.89
N ILE A 127 -21.02 -12.00 -2.58
CA ILE A 127 -20.66 -10.59 -2.38
C ILE A 127 -21.78 -9.80 -1.70
N ASP A 128 -21.38 -8.79 -0.93
CA ASP A 128 -22.30 -7.78 -0.39
C ASP A 128 -22.49 -6.67 -1.45
N PRO A 129 -23.74 -6.41 -1.90
CA PRO A 129 -24.02 -5.43 -2.94
C PRO A 129 -23.90 -3.98 -2.46
N ARG A 130 -23.63 -3.72 -1.18
CA ARG A 130 -23.44 -2.36 -0.67
C ARG A 130 -22.10 -1.77 -1.15
N PRO A 131 -22.04 -0.47 -1.46
CA PRO A 131 -20.77 0.23 -1.67
C PRO A 131 -19.82 0.07 -0.48
N VAL A 132 -18.52 0.03 -0.76
CA VAL A 132 -17.49 -0.03 0.29
C VAL A 132 -17.58 1.19 1.21
N LEU A 133 -17.85 2.35 0.63
CA LEU A 133 -18.17 3.59 1.31
C LEU A 133 -19.38 4.25 0.64
N GLU A 134 -20.40 4.52 1.43
CA GLU A 134 -21.67 5.15 1.01
C GLU A 134 -21.68 6.64 1.31
N HIS A 135 -21.06 7.04 2.44
CA HIS A 135 -21.07 8.42 2.94
C HIS A 135 -19.68 8.88 3.39
N PRO A 136 -19.33 10.18 3.24
CA PRO A 136 -18.01 10.71 3.60
C PRO A 136 -17.60 10.46 5.06
N ALA A 137 -18.56 10.40 5.99
CA ALA A 137 -18.28 10.11 7.40
C ALA A 137 -17.59 8.74 7.61
N GLN A 138 -17.73 7.80 6.69
CA GLN A 138 -17.09 6.49 6.77
C GLN A 138 -15.58 6.54 6.48
N TRP A 139 -15.07 7.66 5.98
CA TRP A 139 -13.64 7.93 5.96
C TRP A 139 -13.06 8.21 7.34
N LEU A 140 -13.86 8.66 8.31
CA LEU A 140 -13.37 9.01 9.65
C LEU A 140 -12.58 7.88 10.33
N PRO A 141 -13.07 6.62 10.42
CA PRO A 141 -12.28 5.53 11.00
C PRO A 141 -11.01 5.23 10.20
N LEU A 142 -11.03 5.37 8.87
CA LEU A 142 -9.87 5.16 8.01
C LEU A 142 -8.79 6.23 8.24
N LEU A 143 -9.19 7.50 8.24
CA LEU A 143 -8.31 8.64 8.46
C LEU A 143 -7.78 8.67 9.90
N ALA A 144 -8.60 8.33 10.89
CA ALA A 144 -8.17 8.22 12.28
C ALA A 144 -7.14 7.09 12.45
N ALA A 145 -7.39 5.91 11.88
CA ALA A 145 -6.44 4.81 11.91
C ALA A 145 -5.15 5.14 11.16
N GLY A 146 -5.25 5.77 9.97
CA GLY A 146 -4.09 6.22 9.21
C GLY A 146 -3.27 7.28 9.94
N GLY A 147 -3.94 8.25 10.59
CA GLY A 147 -3.30 9.24 11.45
C GLY A 147 -2.59 8.61 12.65
N ALA A 148 -3.22 7.60 13.29
CA ALA A 148 -2.60 6.85 14.38
C ALA A 148 -1.37 6.04 13.91
N LEU A 149 -1.43 5.42 12.72
CA LEU A 149 -0.30 4.72 12.10
C LEU A 149 0.87 5.69 11.83
N VAL A 150 0.60 6.81 11.19
CA VAL A 150 1.59 7.86 10.90
C VAL A 150 2.16 8.42 12.21
N GLY A 151 1.31 8.73 13.19
CA GLY A 151 1.72 9.18 14.52
C GLY A 151 2.62 8.17 15.22
N GLY A 152 2.26 6.88 15.18
CA GLY A 152 3.10 5.81 15.75
C GLY A 152 4.48 5.72 15.09
N LEU A 153 4.56 5.91 13.77
CA LEU A 153 5.83 5.89 13.02
C LEU A 153 6.69 7.15 13.22
N LEU A 154 6.11 8.29 13.61
CA LEU A 154 6.85 9.55 13.76
C LEU A 154 7.16 9.88 15.23
N LEU A 155 6.24 9.54 16.14
CA LEU A 155 6.28 9.95 17.54
C LEU A 155 6.83 8.86 18.47
N TRP A 156 7.17 7.68 17.96
CA TRP A 156 7.79 6.60 18.73
C TRP A 156 9.18 6.22 18.21
N PRO A 157 10.17 7.13 18.24
CA PRO A 157 11.51 6.89 17.68
C PRO A 157 12.27 5.72 18.36
N GLY A 158 11.92 5.38 19.61
CA GLY A 158 12.49 4.25 20.35
C GLY A 158 11.86 2.89 20.06
N ALA A 159 10.94 2.78 19.10
CA ALA A 159 10.33 1.49 18.77
C ALA A 159 11.38 0.49 18.24
N PRO A 160 11.24 -0.82 18.53
CA PRO A 160 12.19 -1.81 18.05
C PRO A 160 12.09 -1.96 16.54
N TYR A 161 13.23 -1.91 15.82
CA TYR A 161 13.30 -2.05 14.36
C TYR A 161 12.47 -3.24 13.80
N PRO A 162 12.52 -4.45 14.40
CA PRO A 162 11.76 -5.59 13.89
C PRO A 162 10.24 -5.38 13.84
N LEU A 163 9.68 -4.50 14.68
CA LEU A 163 8.25 -4.18 14.68
C LEU A 163 7.85 -3.52 13.36
N TRP A 164 8.44 -2.36 13.06
CA TRP A 164 8.12 -1.60 11.86
C TRP A 164 8.68 -2.26 10.61
N GLY A 165 9.90 -2.80 10.66
CA GLY A 165 10.50 -3.56 9.56
C GLY A 165 9.65 -4.77 9.17
N GLY A 166 9.21 -5.57 10.15
CA GLY A 166 8.35 -6.72 9.93
C GLY A 166 6.96 -6.34 9.40
N ALA A 167 6.35 -5.30 9.97
CA ALA A 167 5.05 -4.80 9.50
C ALA A 167 5.12 -4.32 8.03
N ILE A 168 6.18 -3.61 7.66
CA ILE A 168 6.39 -3.15 6.27
C ILE A 168 6.56 -4.34 5.32
N ILE A 169 7.41 -5.31 5.68
CA ILE A 169 7.61 -6.51 4.86
C ILE A 169 6.28 -7.25 4.67
N LEU A 170 5.54 -7.51 5.76
CA LEU A 170 4.26 -8.20 5.71
C LEU A 170 3.23 -7.44 4.87
N ALA A 171 3.13 -6.12 5.05
CA ALA A 171 2.19 -5.30 4.29
C ALA A 171 2.53 -5.27 2.80
N SER A 172 3.80 -5.07 2.43
CA SER A 172 4.22 -5.02 1.02
C SER A 172 4.01 -6.35 0.31
N PHE A 173 4.48 -7.45 0.89
CA PHE A 173 4.28 -8.78 0.31
C PHE A 173 2.80 -9.18 0.30
N GLY A 174 2.04 -8.86 1.35
CA GLY A 174 0.61 -9.17 1.44
C GLY A 174 -0.22 -8.42 0.39
N VAL A 175 0.04 -7.12 0.21
CA VAL A 175 -0.65 -6.30 -0.80
C VAL A 175 -0.32 -6.78 -2.20
N LEU A 176 0.96 -7.01 -2.52
CA LEU A 176 1.36 -7.51 -3.85
C LEU A 176 0.83 -8.92 -4.11
N ALA A 177 0.87 -9.81 -3.12
CA ALA A 177 0.27 -11.13 -3.22
C ALA A 177 -1.24 -11.06 -3.48
N GLY A 178 -1.93 -10.08 -2.87
CA GLY A 178 -3.34 -9.82 -3.13
C GLY A 178 -3.57 -9.36 -4.58
N VAL A 179 -2.90 -8.29 -5.01
CA VAL A 179 -3.06 -7.77 -6.37
C VAL A 179 -2.73 -8.84 -7.41
N ASN A 180 -1.61 -9.54 -7.27
CA ASN A 180 -1.22 -10.59 -8.21
C ASN A 180 -2.13 -11.83 -8.12
N GLY A 181 -2.66 -12.16 -6.95
CA GLY A 181 -3.66 -13.22 -6.80
C GLY A 181 -4.96 -12.91 -7.54
N MET A 182 -5.43 -11.66 -7.50
CA MET A 182 -6.56 -11.21 -8.33
C MET A 182 -6.26 -11.31 -9.82
N LEU A 183 -5.07 -10.87 -10.25
CA LEU A 183 -4.66 -10.97 -11.64
C LEU A 183 -4.64 -12.43 -12.11
N VAL A 184 -4.13 -13.35 -11.30
CA VAL A 184 -4.16 -14.79 -11.59
C VAL A 184 -5.60 -15.30 -11.73
N ALA A 185 -6.51 -14.91 -10.83
CA ALA A 185 -7.92 -15.28 -10.94
C ALA A 185 -8.59 -14.76 -12.22
N LEU A 186 -8.30 -13.51 -12.62
CA LEU A 186 -8.78 -12.90 -13.87
C LEU A 186 -8.19 -13.59 -15.11
N LEU A 187 -6.88 -13.86 -15.12
CA LEU A 187 -6.20 -14.53 -16.23
C LEU A 187 -6.74 -15.95 -16.46
N TRP A 188 -7.08 -16.66 -15.38
CA TRP A 188 -7.72 -17.97 -15.45
C TRP A 188 -9.24 -17.92 -15.65
N ARG A 189 -9.84 -16.71 -15.74
CA ARG A 189 -11.30 -16.53 -15.88
C ARG A 189 -12.08 -17.26 -14.79
N ARG A 190 -11.56 -17.18 -13.55
CA ARG A 190 -12.10 -17.81 -12.35
C ARG A 190 -12.69 -16.75 -11.40
N GLU A 191 -13.28 -15.69 -11.95
CA GLU A 191 -13.88 -14.63 -11.13
C GLU A 191 -15.09 -15.15 -10.35
N GLY A 192 -15.25 -14.71 -9.10
CA GLY A 192 -16.41 -15.05 -8.27
C GLY A 192 -16.54 -16.54 -7.95
N THR A 193 -15.45 -17.30 -8.01
CA THR A 193 -15.48 -18.76 -7.76
C THR A 193 -15.20 -19.12 -6.31
N VAL A 194 -14.56 -18.24 -5.54
CA VAL A 194 -14.09 -18.53 -4.20
C VAL A 194 -15.24 -18.59 -3.20
N ARG A 195 -15.36 -19.74 -2.52
CA ARG A 195 -16.36 -19.97 -1.46
C ARG A 195 -15.75 -20.10 -0.07
N SER A 196 -14.47 -20.47 0.01
CA SER A 196 -13.79 -20.73 1.27
C SER A 196 -12.47 -19.94 1.43
N SER A 197 -12.07 -19.69 2.68
CA SER A 197 -10.79 -19.02 2.97
C SER A 197 -9.56 -19.84 2.54
N ARG A 198 -9.71 -21.16 2.35
CA ARG A 198 -8.62 -22.03 1.85
C ARG A 198 -8.32 -21.76 0.38
N GLU A 199 -9.36 -21.55 -0.43
CA GLU A 199 -9.22 -21.15 -1.83
C GLU A 199 -8.58 -19.75 -1.94
N VAL A 200 -8.89 -18.83 -1.02
CA VAL A 200 -8.19 -17.53 -0.95
C VAL A 200 -6.68 -17.74 -0.74
N ALA A 201 -6.29 -18.68 0.13
CA ALA A 201 -4.88 -18.95 0.39
C ALA A 201 -4.14 -19.48 -0.86
N LEU A 202 -4.81 -20.22 -1.75
CA LEU A 202 -4.24 -20.62 -3.03
C LEU A 202 -3.93 -19.39 -3.90
N TYR A 203 -4.90 -18.49 -4.09
CA TYR A 203 -4.67 -17.27 -4.88
C TYR A 203 -3.62 -16.35 -4.26
N LEU A 204 -3.59 -16.21 -2.93
CA LEU A 204 -2.54 -15.48 -2.23
C LEU A 204 -1.16 -16.15 -2.40
N GLY A 205 -1.07 -17.48 -2.36
CA GLY A 205 0.17 -18.21 -2.56
C GLY A 205 0.72 -18.05 -3.98
N LEU A 206 -0.15 -18.16 -4.99
CA LEU A 206 0.20 -17.92 -6.39
C LEU A 206 0.60 -16.46 -6.63
N GLY A 207 -0.18 -15.53 -6.07
CA GLY A 207 0.10 -14.10 -6.12
C GLY A 207 1.43 -13.75 -5.44
N LEU A 208 1.75 -14.39 -4.31
CA LEU A 208 3.03 -14.21 -3.63
C LEU A 208 4.21 -14.70 -4.46
N GLY A 209 4.05 -15.85 -5.13
CA GLY A 209 5.05 -16.36 -6.08
C GLY A 209 5.27 -15.37 -7.23
N ALA A 210 4.19 -14.91 -7.86
CA ALA A 210 4.24 -13.91 -8.92
C ALA A 210 4.87 -12.58 -8.45
N ALA A 211 4.49 -12.08 -7.28
CA ALA A 211 5.05 -10.87 -6.68
C ALA A 211 6.56 -11.00 -6.42
N THR A 212 7.00 -12.16 -5.94
CA THR A 212 8.44 -12.42 -5.70
C THR A 212 9.23 -12.39 -7.01
N VAL A 213 8.69 -13.01 -8.05
CA VAL A 213 9.30 -12.98 -9.40
C VAL A 213 9.32 -11.57 -9.95
N GLU A 214 8.20 -10.84 -9.90
CA GLU A 214 8.08 -9.45 -10.35
C GLU A 214 9.10 -8.53 -9.66
N MET A 215 9.13 -8.56 -8.33
CA MET A 215 10.09 -7.78 -7.54
C MET A 215 11.54 -8.12 -7.87
N GLY A 216 11.86 -9.42 -8.00
CA GLY A 216 13.19 -9.88 -8.36
C GLY A 216 13.59 -9.41 -9.77
N LEU A 217 12.72 -9.57 -10.76
CA LEU A 217 12.95 -9.15 -12.15
C LEU A 217 13.11 -7.64 -12.24
N MET A 218 12.26 -6.86 -11.56
CA MET A 218 12.39 -5.41 -11.53
C MET A 218 13.71 -4.96 -10.93
N ARG A 219 14.18 -5.63 -9.85
CA ARG A 219 15.47 -5.31 -9.26
C ARG A 219 16.64 -5.66 -10.20
N LEU A 220 16.57 -6.81 -10.86
CA LEU A 220 17.58 -7.22 -11.85
C LEU A 220 17.61 -6.26 -13.05
N LEU A 221 16.44 -5.82 -13.51
CA LEU A 221 16.32 -4.86 -14.60
C LEU A 221 16.94 -3.50 -14.23
N GLN A 222 16.64 -2.99 -13.03
CA GLN A 222 17.26 -1.75 -12.53
C GLN A 222 18.79 -1.86 -12.53
N TRP A 223 19.33 -2.96 -12.02
CA TRP A 223 20.78 -3.22 -12.01
C TRP A 223 21.36 -3.32 -13.43
N ALA A 224 20.67 -4.01 -14.35
CA ALA A 224 21.13 -4.13 -15.73
C ALA A 224 21.13 -2.78 -16.49
N VAL A 225 20.21 -1.86 -16.16
CA VAL A 225 20.08 -0.55 -16.82
C VAL A 225 20.99 0.50 -16.19
N LEU A 226 21.16 0.48 -14.86
CA LEU A 226 21.86 1.54 -14.12
C LEU A 226 23.30 1.17 -13.71
N GLY A 227 23.69 -0.11 -13.81
CA GLY A 227 24.95 -0.65 -13.29
C GLY A 227 24.91 -0.91 -11.78
#